data_AF-A0A929CCX5-F1
#
_entry.id   AF-A0A929CCX5-F1
#
_cell.length_a   1.000
_cell.length_b   1.000
_cell.length_c   1.000
_cell.angle_alpha   90.00
_cell.angle_beta   90.00
_cell.angle_gamma   90.00
#
_symmetry.space_group_name_H-M   'P 1'
#
loop_
_entity.id
_entity.type
_entity.pdbx_description
1 polymer ?
#
loop_
_entity_poly.entity_id
_entity_poly.type
_entity_poly.pdbx_seq_one_letter_code
_entity_poly.pdbx_strand_id
1 'polypeptide(L)'
;MAYKQSTGLINSLMGAQDTITALTLSTTVADTISDSGNGLLAAGFRPGDTLTTSGWTDAANNGICTVTSVASTGASMVIAGLTLTNEVAGDSVTITACAKTFKDVFRNCTIHVYSGTVPANADTDEGAGTKLLEISVGSVAITPGTATNGLDFDAIVAGALTKSADTWSDVGLANGTAAWYRMYDNGVITGASSTAKRCDGLVGTSSVTFILSSTSIVLGATTTLDTATFTMPST
;
A
#
# COMPACT_ATOMS: atom_id res chain seq x y z
N MET A 1 -11.53 2.77 -19.13
CA MET A 1 -11.04 4.15 -18.90
C MET A 1 -9.89 4.03 -17.90
N ALA A 2 -8.67 4.42 -18.27
CA ALA A 2 -7.46 4.13 -17.48
C ALA A 2 -7.31 5.12 -16.31
N TYR A 3 -7.09 4.61 -15.10
CA TYR A 3 -6.65 5.40 -13.94
C TYR A 3 -5.21 5.88 -14.15
N LYS A 4 -4.87 7.04 -13.58
CA LYS A 4 -3.52 7.61 -13.69
C LYS A 4 -2.61 6.89 -12.70
N GLN A 5 -1.52 6.30 -13.18
CA GLN A 5 -0.60 5.51 -12.36
C GLN A 5 0.63 6.34 -11.98
N SER A 6 1.22 6.06 -10.82
CA SER A 6 2.52 6.62 -10.44
C SER A 6 3.66 5.88 -11.15
N THR A 7 4.82 6.51 -11.26
CA THR A 7 6.04 5.86 -11.79
C THR A 7 6.39 4.62 -10.97
N GLY A 8 6.28 4.69 -9.64
CA GLY A 8 6.52 3.56 -8.74
C GLY A 8 5.57 2.38 -8.99
N LEU A 9 4.29 2.65 -9.27
CA LEU A 9 3.33 1.60 -9.61
C LEU A 9 3.68 0.96 -10.95
N ILE A 10 3.93 1.75 -11.99
CA ILE A 10 4.28 1.25 -13.33
C ILE A 10 5.50 0.34 -13.26
N ASN A 11 6.56 0.77 -12.58
CA ASN A 11 7.78 -0.03 -12.42
C ASN A 11 7.50 -1.37 -11.72
N SER A 12 6.70 -1.36 -10.66
CA SER A 12 6.33 -2.58 -9.94
C SER A 12 5.55 -3.56 -10.83
N LEU A 13 4.61 -3.05 -11.64
CA LEU A 13 3.82 -3.87 -12.57
C LEU A 13 4.65 -4.37 -13.77
N MET A 14 5.73 -3.67 -14.12
CA MET A 14 6.71 -4.11 -15.13
C MET A 14 7.74 -5.11 -14.57
N GLY A 15 7.61 -5.51 -13.30
CA GLY A 15 8.44 -6.54 -12.67
C GLY A 15 9.60 -6.02 -11.83
N ALA A 16 9.71 -4.70 -11.59
CA ALA A 16 10.67 -4.19 -10.62
C ALA A 16 10.32 -4.73 -9.21
N GLN A 17 11.35 -5.23 -8.52
CA GLN A 17 11.23 -5.82 -7.20
C GLN A 17 11.70 -4.84 -6.12
N ASP A 18 10.96 -4.79 -5.02
CA ASP A 18 11.38 -4.07 -3.82
C ASP A 18 12.60 -4.77 -3.23
N THR A 19 13.71 -4.03 -3.07
CA THR A 19 14.98 -4.60 -2.61
C THR A 19 15.68 -3.63 -1.68
N ILE A 20 16.34 -4.16 -0.66
CA ILE A 20 17.29 -3.44 0.19
C ILE A 20 18.57 -4.27 0.31
N THR A 21 19.72 -3.62 0.18
CA THR A 21 21.02 -4.18 0.53
C THR A 21 21.67 -3.24 1.54
N ALA A 22 21.96 -3.73 2.74
CA ALA A 22 22.45 -2.88 3.82
C ALA A 22 23.29 -3.64 4.85
N LEU A 23 24.18 -2.91 5.52
CA LEU A 23 24.96 -3.37 6.66
C LEU A 23 24.25 -3.14 8.01
N THR A 24 23.11 -2.44 7.98
CA THR A 24 22.35 -1.99 9.16
C THR A 24 21.31 -2.98 9.64
N LEU A 25 21.20 -4.13 8.95
CA LEU A 25 20.20 -5.16 9.18
C LEU A 25 20.65 -6.14 10.27
N SER A 26 19.76 -6.47 11.20
CA SER A 26 19.97 -7.48 12.24
C SER A 26 18.74 -8.38 12.39
N THR A 27 18.91 -9.55 13.00
CA THR A 27 17.81 -10.50 13.28
C THR A 27 17.73 -10.82 14.76
N THR A 28 16.53 -11.21 15.20
CA THR A 28 16.30 -11.73 16.55
C THR A 28 15.45 -12.99 16.48
N VAL A 29 15.51 -13.81 17.53
CA VAL A 29 14.70 -15.05 17.67
C VAL A 29 13.19 -14.81 17.78
N ALA A 30 12.74 -13.55 17.74
CA ALA A 30 11.33 -13.18 17.63
C ALA A 30 10.89 -13.02 16.16
N ASP A 31 11.56 -13.72 15.23
CA ASP A 31 11.34 -13.66 13.79
C ASP A 31 11.27 -12.22 13.26
N THR A 32 12.08 -11.34 13.84
CA THR A 32 12.12 -9.91 13.54
C THR A 32 13.44 -9.54 12.90
N ILE A 33 13.36 -8.94 11.72
CA ILE A 33 14.47 -8.24 11.06
C ILE A 33 14.39 -6.78 11.45
N SER A 34 15.47 -6.23 12.02
CA SER A 34 15.57 -4.82 12.36
C SER A 34 16.52 -4.11 11.40
N ASP A 35 16.28 -2.83 11.15
CA ASP A 35 17.11 -1.98 10.32
C ASP A 35 17.37 -0.65 11.03
N SER A 36 18.59 -0.45 11.51
CA SER A 36 18.98 0.84 12.11
C SER A 36 19.00 2.00 11.11
N GLY A 37 19.00 1.71 9.81
CA GLY A 37 18.83 2.68 8.73
C GLY A 37 17.37 3.06 8.44
N ASN A 38 16.39 2.39 9.08
CA ASN A 38 14.96 2.63 8.91
C ASN A 38 14.46 2.52 7.45
N GLY A 39 15.11 1.71 6.63
CA GLY A 39 14.88 1.61 5.19
C GLY A 39 13.76 0.63 4.80
N LEU A 40 13.30 -0.26 5.68
CA LEU A 40 12.43 -1.38 5.29
C LEU A 40 11.10 -0.94 4.66
N LEU A 41 10.42 0.05 5.26
CA LEU A 41 9.17 0.55 4.70
C LEU A 41 9.40 1.35 3.40
N ALA A 42 10.45 2.17 3.37
CA ALA A 42 10.80 2.98 2.20
C ALA A 42 11.25 2.13 1.00
N ALA A 43 11.87 0.98 1.26
CA ALA A 43 12.25 0.00 0.25
C ALA A 43 11.04 -0.66 -0.43
N GLY A 44 9.83 -0.51 0.13
CA GLY A 44 8.58 -0.96 -0.48
C GLY A 44 8.00 -2.26 0.10
N PHE A 45 8.60 -2.81 1.15
CA PHE A 45 8.08 -4.01 1.83
C PHE A 45 6.78 -3.70 2.56
N ARG A 46 5.80 -4.61 2.44
CA ARG A 46 4.47 -4.53 3.02
C ARG A 46 4.06 -5.89 3.60
N PRO A 47 3.10 -5.93 4.53
CA PRO A 47 2.50 -7.17 5.00
C PRO A 47 2.04 -8.09 3.87
N GLY A 48 2.37 -9.37 4.03
CA GLY A 48 2.13 -10.50 3.15
C GLY A 48 3.11 -10.63 1.97
N ASP A 49 4.10 -9.75 1.83
CA ASP A 49 5.11 -9.87 0.78
C ASP A 49 5.95 -11.12 1.00
N THR A 50 6.15 -11.91 -0.05
CA THR A 50 7.14 -13.00 -0.03
C THR A 50 8.51 -12.44 -0.36
N LEU A 51 9.49 -12.72 0.49
CA LEU A 51 10.85 -12.22 0.40
C LEU A 51 11.84 -13.36 0.21
N THR A 52 12.96 -13.06 -0.41
CA THR A 52 14.19 -13.86 -0.31
C THR A 52 15.23 -13.04 0.45
N THR A 53 15.78 -13.61 1.52
CA THR A 53 16.86 -13.04 2.32
C THR A 53 18.17 -13.76 2.02
N SER A 54 19.26 -13.01 1.89
CA SER A 54 20.59 -13.54 1.59
C SER A 54 21.69 -12.65 2.18
N GLY A 55 22.88 -13.20 2.38
CA GLY A 55 24.06 -12.45 2.85
C GLY A 55 24.25 -12.43 4.36
N TRP A 56 23.38 -13.08 5.12
CA TRP A 56 23.59 -13.34 6.55
C TRP A 56 24.70 -14.38 6.75
N THR A 57 25.52 -14.22 7.78
CA THR A 57 26.52 -15.21 8.17
C THR A 57 25.85 -16.50 8.67
N ASP A 58 24.74 -16.40 9.42
CA ASP A 58 23.97 -17.58 9.80
C ASP A 58 23.11 -18.05 8.61
N ALA A 59 23.39 -19.27 8.15
CA ALA A 59 22.65 -19.89 7.06
C ALA A 59 21.14 -20.01 7.35
N ALA A 60 20.71 -20.09 8.62
CA ALA A 60 19.31 -20.15 9.01
C ALA A 60 18.52 -18.87 8.70
N ASN A 61 19.20 -17.72 8.66
CA ASN A 61 18.58 -16.42 8.36
C ASN A 61 18.46 -16.16 6.84
N ASN A 62 19.03 -17.04 6.01
CA ASN A 62 18.95 -16.98 4.55
C ASN A 62 17.85 -17.91 4.03
N GLY A 63 16.92 -17.38 3.24
CA GLY A 63 15.87 -18.20 2.65
C GLY A 63 14.65 -17.39 2.24
N ILE A 64 13.52 -18.08 2.12
CA ILE A 64 12.25 -17.47 1.74
C ILE A 64 11.40 -17.27 2.99
N CYS A 65 10.89 -16.05 3.18
CA CYS A 65 9.97 -15.72 4.26
C CYS A 65 8.81 -14.87 3.73
N THR A 66 7.81 -14.63 4.58
CA THR A 66 6.70 -13.73 4.30
C THR A 66 6.64 -12.65 5.37
N VAL A 67 6.45 -11.40 4.97
CA VAL A 67 6.29 -10.28 5.90
C VAL A 67 4.94 -10.37 6.60
N THR A 68 4.90 -10.24 7.91
CA THR A 68 3.66 -10.14 8.68
C THR A 68 3.34 -8.69 9.04
N SER A 69 4.37 -7.90 9.36
CA SER A 69 4.25 -6.47 9.63
C SER A 69 5.58 -5.76 9.39
N VAL A 70 5.51 -4.46 9.12
CA VAL A 70 6.64 -3.54 9.03
C VAL A 70 6.33 -2.35 9.93
N ALA A 71 7.30 -1.92 10.73
CA ALA A 71 7.17 -0.71 11.53
C ALA A 71 6.93 0.50 10.62
N SER A 72 6.08 1.44 11.03
CA SER A 72 5.76 2.65 10.25
C SER A 72 6.97 3.55 9.98
N THR A 73 8.03 3.42 10.79
CA THR A 73 9.31 4.08 10.58
C THR A 73 10.23 3.33 9.61
N GLY A 74 9.96 2.07 9.31
CA GLY A 74 10.87 1.17 8.60
C GLY A 74 11.99 0.57 9.46
N ALA A 75 11.94 0.75 10.79
CA ALA A 75 12.97 0.28 11.72
C ALA A 75 13.00 -1.24 11.94
N SER A 76 11.89 -1.92 11.68
CA SER A 76 11.80 -3.38 11.81
C SER A 76 10.69 -3.96 10.95
N MET A 77 10.77 -5.25 10.69
CA MET A 77 9.70 -6.06 10.14
C MET A 77 9.66 -7.43 10.81
N VAL A 78 8.45 -7.93 11.04
CA VAL A 78 8.22 -9.29 11.54
C VAL A 78 7.94 -10.18 10.34
N ILE A 79 8.57 -11.35 10.30
CA ILE A 79 8.42 -12.31 9.22
C ILE A 79 7.82 -13.63 9.72
N ALA A 80 7.44 -14.49 8.78
CA ALA A 80 7.06 -15.87 9.00
C ALA A 80 7.71 -16.76 7.92
N GLY A 81 7.85 -18.06 8.20
CA GLY A 81 8.36 -19.06 7.25
C GLY A 81 9.86 -19.35 7.37
N LEU A 82 10.62 -18.53 8.09
CA LEU A 82 11.96 -18.85 8.59
C LEU A 82 11.92 -18.78 10.12
N THR A 83 12.77 -19.57 10.77
CA THR A 83 13.04 -19.44 12.21
C THR A 83 14.36 -18.69 12.35
N LEU A 84 14.30 -17.41 12.68
CA LEU A 84 15.50 -16.59 12.74
C LEU A 84 16.35 -16.93 13.98
N THR A 85 17.66 -16.91 13.80
CA THR A 85 18.62 -16.87 14.90
C THR A 85 19.02 -15.42 15.16
N ASN A 86 19.57 -15.14 16.34
CA ASN A 86 20.01 -13.78 16.65
C ASN A 86 21.32 -13.46 15.92
N GLU A 87 21.31 -12.43 15.10
CA GLU A 87 22.47 -11.96 14.35
C GLU A 87 22.56 -10.43 14.43
N VAL A 88 23.75 -9.91 14.73
CA VAL A 88 23.98 -8.46 14.85
C VAL A 88 24.23 -7.85 13.48
N ALA A 89 23.98 -6.55 13.35
CA ALA A 89 24.27 -5.80 12.13
C ALA A 89 25.79 -5.77 11.83
N GLY A 90 26.13 -5.79 10.54
CA GLY A 90 27.52 -5.71 10.06
C GLY A 90 27.75 -6.42 8.72
N ASP A 91 26.94 -7.43 8.40
CA ASP A 91 27.04 -8.16 7.15
C ASP A 91 26.29 -7.46 6.01
N SER A 92 26.75 -7.66 4.77
CA SER A 92 26.08 -7.14 3.57
C SER A 92 24.89 -8.01 3.21
N VAL A 93 23.78 -7.78 3.90
CA VAL A 93 22.53 -8.52 3.72
C VAL A 93 21.73 -7.90 2.59
N THR A 94 21.18 -8.75 1.71
CA THR A 94 20.22 -8.38 0.67
C THR A 94 18.89 -9.06 0.89
N ILE A 95 17.82 -8.28 0.88
CA ILE A 95 16.43 -8.73 0.98
C ILE A 95 15.69 -8.24 -0.26
N THR A 96 15.04 -9.16 -0.96
CA THR A 96 14.31 -8.87 -2.20
C THR A 96 12.91 -9.46 -2.12
N ALA A 97 11.89 -8.66 -2.42
CA ALA A 97 10.51 -9.13 -2.57
C ALA A 97 10.30 -9.80 -3.93
N CYS A 98 9.40 -10.78 -3.98
CA CYS A 98 8.91 -11.31 -5.24
C CYS A 98 8.22 -10.20 -6.07
N ALA A 99 8.17 -10.40 -7.41
CA ALA A 99 7.44 -9.48 -8.27
C ALA A 99 5.95 -9.45 -7.89
N LYS A 100 5.35 -8.27 -7.92
CA LYS A 100 4.00 -8.03 -7.40
C LYS A 100 3.01 -7.84 -8.55
N THR A 101 1.84 -8.46 -8.46
CA THR A 101 0.70 -8.07 -9.28
C THR A 101 0.06 -6.78 -8.73
N PHE A 102 -0.85 -6.16 -9.49
CA PHE A 102 -1.60 -5.01 -8.98
C PHE A 102 -2.34 -5.31 -7.68
N LYS A 103 -2.90 -6.53 -7.56
CA LYS A 103 -3.56 -6.98 -6.33
C LYS A 103 -2.58 -7.03 -5.16
N ASP A 104 -1.36 -7.53 -5.39
CA ASP A 104 -0.34 -7.63 -4.33
C ASP A 104 0.19 -6.25 -3.93
N VAL A 105 0.38 -5.34 -4.89
CA VAL A 105 0.80 -3.96 -4.63
C VAL A 105 -0.20 -3.23 -3.73
N PHE A 106 -1.50 -3.39 -4.01
CA PHE A 106 -2.58 -2.72 -3.27
C PHE A 106 -3.24 -3.61 -2.22
N ARG A 107 -2.55 -4.64 -1.73
CA ARG A 107 -3.01 -5.37 -0.56
C ARG A 107 -2.91 -4.46 0.68
N ASN A 108 -3.93 -4.51 1.55
CA ASN A 108 -4.06 -3.65 2.71
C ASN A 108 -3.98 -2.14 2.39
N CYS A 109 -4.49 -1.71 1.23
CA CYS A 109 -4.39 -0.34 0.76
C CYS A 109 -5.31 0.63 1.53
N THR A 110 -5.20 1.92 1.23
CA THR A 110 -6.18 2.94 1.65
C THR A 110 -6.55 3.82 0.46
N ILE A 111 -7.76 4.38 0.48
CA ILE A 111 -8.22 5.29 -0.56
C ILE A 111 -8.56 6.64 0.06
N HIS A 112 -7.83 7.67 -0.33
CA HIS A 112 -8.16 9.03 0.07
C HIS A 112 -9.02 9.69 -1.00
N VAL A 113 -10.06 10.41 -0.57
CA VAL A 113 -10.95 11.16 -1.45
C VAL A 113 -10.72 12.65 -1.22
N TYR A 114 -10.61 13.39 -2.31
CA TYR A 114 -10.29 14.81 -2.31
C TYR A 114 -11.32 15.62 -3.10
N SER A 115 -11.44 16.90 -2.72
CA SER A 115 -12.08 17.91 -3.55
C SER A 115 -11.13 18.43 -4.64
N GLY A 116 -11.67 19.24 -5.56
CA GLY A 116 -10.87 19.95 -6.57
C GLY A 116 -10.58 19.12 -7.82
N THR A 117 -9.43 19.39 -8.45
CA THR A 117 -9.06 18.77 -9.73
C THR A 117 -8.06 17.65 -9.50
N VAL A 118 -8.29 16.50 -10.14
CA VAL A 118 -7.34 15.38 -10.12
C VAL A 118 -5.96 15.82 -10.66
N PRO A 119 -4.85 15.49 -9.97
CA PRO A 119 -3.50 15.78 -10.45
C PRO A 119 -3.24 15.22 -11.86
N ALA A 120 -2.27 15.80 -12.57
CA ALA A 120 -1.92 15.37 -13.93
C ALA A 120 -1.41 13.92 -13.97
N ASN A 121 -0.70 13.49 -12.93
CA ASN A 121 -0.19 12.14 -12.69
C ASN A 121 -0.18 11.86 -11.18
N ALA A 122 -0.04 10.59 -10.80
CA ALA A 122 -0.05 10.18 -9.39
C ALA A 122 1.31 10.32 -8.67
N ASP A 123 2.34 10.86 -9.35
CA ASP A 123 3.61 11.22 -8.71
C ASP A 123 3.55 12.60 -8.05
N THR A 124 2.66 13.46 -8.54
CA THR A 124 2.45 14.82 -8.02
C THR A 124 1.79 14.76 -6.64
N ASP A 125 2.08 15.75 -5.79
CA ASP A 125 1.35 15.92 -4.54
C ASP A 125 -0.17 16.04 -4.76
N GLU A 126 -0.92 15.89 -3.68
CA GLU A 126 -2.39 15.91 -3.70
C GLU A 126 -2.97 17.31 -4.00
N GLY A 127 -2.12 18.31 -4.23
CA GLY A 127 -2.47 19.66 -4.62
C GLY A 127 -3.20 20.43 -3.52
N ALA A 128 -3.93 21.46 -3.96
CA ALA A 128 -4.79 22.28 -3.08
C ALA A 128 -6.13 21.63 -2.74
N GLY A 129 -6.35 20.36 -3.13
CA GLY A 129 -7.58 19.63 -2.81
C GLY A 129 -7.68 19.36 -1.31
N THR A 130 -8.85 19.60 -0.71
CA THR A 130 -9.09 19.23 0.68
C THR A 130 -9.33 17.72 0.77
N LYS A 131 -8.61 17.04 1.66
CA LYS A 131 -8.89 15.63 1.98
C LYS A 131 -10.26 15.55 2.67
N LEU A 132 -11.20 14.84 2.05
CA LEU A 132 -12.56 14.67 2.55
C LEU A 132 -12.76 13.33 3.24
N LEU A 133 -12.10 12.27 2.76
CA LEU A 133 -12.19 10.91 3.30
C LEU A 133 -10.84 10.19 3.25
N GLU A 134 -10.65 9.26 4.17
CA GLU A 134 -9.65 8.20 4.27
C GLU A 134 -10.38 6.86 4.39
N ILE A 135 -10.79 6.30 3.25
CA ILE A 135 -11.54 5.04 3.21
C ILE A 135 -10.65 3.89 3.67
N SER A 136 -11.14 3.17 4.67
CA SER A 136 -10.53 1.96 5.24
C SER A 136 -11.62 0.95 5.61
N VAL A 137 -11.23 -0.19 6.18
CA VAL A 137 -12.22 -1.13 6.72
C VAL A 137 -12.85 -0.54 7.98
N GLY A 138 -14.17 -0.36 7.95
CA GLY A 138 -14.97 0.07 9.10
C GLY A 138 -14.72 1.51 9.57
N SER A 139 -14.18 2.39 8.71
CA SER A 139 -13.81 3.77 9.06
C SER A 139 -12.77 3.87 10.18
N VAL A 140 -11.87 2.89 10.27
CA VAL A 140 -10.79 2.88 11.27
C VAL A 140 -9.47 3.24 10.60
N ALA A 141 -8.74 4.21 11.16
CA ALA A 141 -7.46 4.65 10.60
C ALA A 141 -6.50 3.48 10.36
N ILE A 142 -5.74 3.57 9.27
CA ILE A 142 -4.73 2.57 8.95
C ILE A 142 -3.38 2.97 9.55
N THR A 143 -2.58 1.99 9.95
CA THR A 143 -1.18 2.22 10.33
C THR A 143 -0.29 1.72 9.21
N PRO A 144 0.56 2.58 8.60
CA PRO A 144 1.44 2.16 7.53
C PRO A 144 2.32 0.98 7.90
N GLY A 145 2.43 0.01 7.00
CA GLY A 145 3.22 -1.21 7.22
C GLY A 145 2.51 -2.31 8.01
N THR A 146 1.24 -2.12 8.39
CA THR A 146 0.43 -3.14 9.09
C THR A 146 -0.81 -3.53 8.27
N ALA A 147 -1.23 -4.79 8.37
CA ALA A 147 -2.40 -5.27 7.63
C ALA A 147 -3.74 -4.76 8.21
N THR A 148 -3.73 -4.31 9.46
CA THR A 148 -4.94 -3.95 10.20
C THR A 148 -5.69 -2.80 9.51
N ASN A 149 -6.98 -3.01 9.27
CA ASN A 149 -7.93 -2.07 8.63
C ASN A 149 -7.63 -1.70 7.18
N GLY A 150 -6.61 -2.30 6.57
CA GLY A 150 -6.30 -2.11 5.16
C GLY A 150 -7.38 -2.71 4.26
N LEU A 151 -7.55 -2.11 3.09
CA LEU A 151 -8.52 -2.55 2.08
C LEU A 151 -7.92 -3.68 1.24
N ASP A 152 -8.70 -4.72 1.00
CA ASP A 152 -8.30 -5.88 0.19
C ASP A 152 -9.28 -6.19 -0.93
N PHE A 153 -8.76 -6.75 -2.02
CA PHE A 153 -9.55 -7.12 -3.18
C PHE A 153 -9.86 -8.61 -3.23
N ASP A 154 -11.01 -8.95 -3.80
CA ASP A 154 -11.39 -10.32 -4.10
C ASP A 154 -10.57 -10.92 -5.24
N ALA A 155 -10.86 -12.17 -5.60
CA ALA A 155 -10.26 -12.80 -6.78
C ALA A 155 -10.65 -12.03 -8.05
N ILE A 156 -9.74 -11.96 -9.02
CA ILE A 156 -10.04 -11.35 -10.32
C ILE A 156 -11.04 -12.23 -11.05
N VAL A 157 -12.17 -11.65 -11.48
CA VAL A 157 -13.19 -12.33 -12.28
C VAL A 157 -13.41 -11.52 -13.56
N ALA A 158 -13.27 -12.16 -14.72
CA ALA A 158 -13.44 -11.53 -16.04
C ALA A 158 -12.61 -10.24 -16.24
N GLY A 159 -11.40 -10.17 -15.65
CA GLY A 159 -10.50 -9.01 -15.76
C GLY A 159 -10.88 -7.82 -14.86
N ALA A 160 -11.92 -7.97 -14.03
CA ALA A 160 -12.30 -7.01 -13.02
C ALA A 160 -11.78 -7.45 -11.64
N LEU A 161 -11.13 -6.53 -10.94
CA LEU A 161 -10.78 -6.65 -9.54
C LEU A 161 -11.81 -5.87 -8.71
N THR A 162 -12.50 -6.56 -7.80
CA THR A 162 -13.56 -5.99 -6.98
C THR A 162 -13.14 -5.88 -5.52
N LYS A 163 -13.71 -4.90 -4.82
CA LYS A 163 -13.63 -4.79 -3.36
C LYS A 163 -13.99 -6.13 -2.68
N SER A 164 -13.34 -6.46 -1.57
CA SER A 164 -13.71 -7.58 -0.69
C SER A 164 -15.10 -7.41 -0.07
N ALA A 165 -15.58 -8.44 0.62
CA ALA A 165 -16.83 -8.37 1.39
C ALA A 165 -16.80 -7.35 2.55
N ASP A 166 -15.64 -6.79 2.90
CA ASP A 166 -15.50 -5.85 4.01
C ASP A 166 -16.23 -4.53 3.78
N THR A 167 -16.58 -3.86 4.88
CA THR A 167 -17.19 -2.53 4.81
C THR A 167 -16.12 -1.48 4.58
N TRP A 168 -16.00 -1.00 3.35
CA TRP A 168 -15.11 0.11 3.00
C TRP A 168 -15.84 1.42 3.28
N SER A 169 -15.36 2.20 4.25
CA SER A 169 -16.01 3.44 4.67
C SER A 169 -15.04 4.41 5.32
N ASP A 170 -15.48 5.65 5.50
CA ASP A 170 -14.85 6.62 6.38
C ASP A 170 -15.89 7.57 7.00
N VAL A 171 -15.51 8.30 8.04
CA VAL A 171 -16.23 9.44 8.60
C VAL A 171 -15.69 10.72 7.99
N GLY A 172 -16.55 11.54 7.36
CA GLY A 172 -16.14 12.76 6.67
C GLY A 172 -15.20 13.64 7.49
N LEU A 173 -14.02 13.92 6.94
CA LEU A 173 -12.96 14.71 7.58
C LEU A 173 -13.14 16.22 7.37
N ALA A 174 -13.90 16.61 6.35
CA ALA A 174 -14.24 17.98 6.04
C ALA A 174 -15.53 18.04 5.19
N ASN A 175 -16.21 19.19 5.24
CA ASN A 175 -17.32 19.44 4.32
C ASN A 175 -16.79 19.72 2.91
N GLY A 176 -17.38 19.10 1.90
CA GLY A 176 -17.00 19.37 0.51
C GLY A 176 -17.65 18.43 -0.50
N THR A 177 -17.29 18.63 -1.76
CA THR A 177 -17.71 17.75 -2.86
C THR A 177 -16.53 16.89 -3.29
N ALA A 178 -16.68 15.58 -3.16
CA ALA A 178 -15.73 14.58 -3.66
C ALA A 178 -15.63 14.67 -5.19
N ALA A 179 -14.40 14.80 -5.69
CA ALA A 179 -14.14 14.96 -7.11
C ALA A 179 -13.18 13.89 -7.66
N TRP A 180 -12.19 13.50 -6.86
CA TRP A 180 -11.20 12.50 -7.26
C TRP A 180 -10.70 11.71 -6.04
N TYR A 181 -10.09 10.56 -6.31
CA TYR A 181 -9.50 9.70 -5.29
C TYR A 181 -8.07 9.36 -5.64
N ARG A 182 -7.29 9.06 -4.62
CA ARG A 182 -5.98 8.43 -4.71
C ARG A 182 -5.98 7.15 -3.89
N MET A 183 -5.67 6.03 -4.55
CA MET A 183 -5.39 4.78 -3.85
C MET A 183 -3.89 4.72 -3.56
N TYR A 184 -3.55 4.50 -2.29
CA TYR A 184 -2.17 4.33 -1.82
C TYR A 184 -1.94 2.88 -1.47
N ASP A 185 -0.75 2.35 -1.75
CA ASP A 185 -0.31 1.11 -1.10
C ASP A 185 -0.29 1.27 0.44
N ASN A 186 -0.08 0.17 1.15
CA ASN A 186 -0.07 0.15 2.62
C ASN A 186 1.05 1.01 3.26
N GLY A 187 1.95 1.61 2.46
CA GLY A 187 2.94 2.58 2.94
C GLY A 187 2.39 3.99 3.12
N VAL A 188 1.25 4.33 2.50
CA VAL A 188 0.54 5.63 2.63
C VAL A 188 1.46 6.85 2.42
N ILE A 189 2.36 6.76 1.45
CA ILE A 189 3.30 7.86 1.16
C ILE A 189 2.52 9.00 0.48
N THR A 190 2.30 10.09 1.20
CA THR A 190 1.65 11.31 0.69
C THR A 190 2.66 12.30 0.11
N GLY A 191 2.19 13.34 -0.59
CA GLY A 191 3.04 14.34 -1.22
C GLY A 191 3.68 13.86 -2.53
N ALA A 192 4.57 14.69 -3.08
CA ALA A 192 5.26 14.37 -4.33
C ALA A 192 6.22 13.19 -4.13
N SER A 193 6.09 12.14 -4.95
CA SER A 193 6.97 10.97 -4.91
C SER A 193 6.87 10.17 -6.20
N SER A 194 8.02 9.80 -6.76
CA SER A 194 8.17 8.92 -7.92
C SER A 194 8.30 7.44 -7.56
N THR A 195 8.47 7.11 -6.28
CA THR A 195 8.65 5.73 -5.80
C THR A 195 7.38 5.15 -5.17
N ALA A 196 6.51 6.01 -4.65
CA ALA A 196 5.25 5.59 -4.06
C ALA A 196 4.35 4.89 -5.10
N LYS A 197 3.69 3.80 -4.69
CA LYS A 197 2.80 3.01 -5.55
C LYS A 197 1.38 3.50 -5.35
N ARG A 198 0.90 4.30 -6.30
CA ARG A 198 -0.34 5.06 -6.17
C ARG A 198 -1.06 5.13 -7.51
N CYS A 199 -2.38 5.27 -7.46
CA CYS A 199 -3.14 5.61 -8.66
C CYS A 199 -4.30 6.56 -8.36
N ASP A 200 -4.56 7.45 -9.31
CA ASP A 200 -5.61 8.46 -9.22
C ASP A 200 -6.75 8.17 -10.19
N GLY A 201 -7.97 8.48 -9.75
CA GLY A 201 -9.16 8.41 -10.58
C GLY A 201 -10.22 9.41 -10.16
N LEU A 202 -11.26 9.53 -10.98
CA LEU A 202 -12.40 10.40 -10.70
C LEU A 202 -13.41 9.73 -9.78
N VAL A 203 -14.06 10.54 -8.95
CA VAL A 203 -15.17 10.14 -8.08
C VAL A 203 -16.47 10.70 -8.63
N GLY A 204 -17.55 9.95 -8.46
CA GLY A 204 -18.87 10.30 -8.98
C GLY A 204 -19.94 9.37 -8.44
N THR A 205 -21.19 9.60 -8.82
CA THR A 205 -22.34 8.77 -8.44
C THR A 205 -22.76 7.80 -9.54
N SER A 206 -22.23 7.94 -10.76
CA SER A 206 -22.41 7.02 -11.87
C SER A 206 -21.32 7.19 -12.93
N SER A 207 -21.10 6.16 -13.75
CA SER A 207 -20.24 6.20 -14.95
C SER A 207 -18.77 6.61 -14.70
N VAL A 208 -18.24 6.33 -13.52
CA VAL A 208 -16.83 6.52 -13.14
C VAL A 208 -16.28 5.27 -12.45
N THR A 209 -14.95 5.17 -12.33
CA THR A 209 -14.26 4.01 -11.70
C THR A 209 -14.59 3.85 -10.21
N PHE A 210 -14.88 4.96 -9.53
CA PHE A 210 -15.14 4.96 -8.09
C PHE A 210 -16.48 5.63 -7.78
N ILE A 211 -17.46 4.81 -7.43
CA ILE A 211 -18.85 5.24 -7.24
C ILE A 211 -19.16 5.34 -5.77
N LEU A 212 -19.42 6.57 -5.31
CA LEU A 212 -19.95 6.84 -3.98
C LEU A 212 -21.48 6.93 -4.03
N SER A 213 -22.12 6.60 -2.90
CA SER A 213 -23.56 6.83 -2.69
C SER A 213 -23.92 8.32 -2.73
N SER A 214 -22.99 9.19 -2.33
CA SER A 214 -23.08 10.65 -2.42
C SER A 214 -21.68 11.25 -2.61
N THR A 215 -21.55 12.25 -3.49
CA THR A 215 -20.34 13.07 -3.59
C THR A 215 -20.33 14.23 -2.61
N SER A 216 -21.45 14.53 -1.95
CA SER A 216 -21.51 15.52 -0.88
C SER A 216 -21.03 14.90 0.43
N ILE A 217 -19.83 15.31 0.88
CA ILE A 217 -19.23 14.85 2.12
C ILE A 217 -19.51 15.87 3.22
N VAL A 218 -19.99 15.37 4.35
CA VAL A 218 -20.28 16.16 5.54
C VAL A 218 -19.34 15.72 6.66
N LEU A 219 -18.72 16.69 7.33
CA LEU A 219 -17.87 16.47 8.48
C LEU A 219 -18.62 15.63 9.54
N GLY A 220 -18.02 14.53 9.99
CA GLY A 220 -18.58 13.65 11.00
C GLY A 220 -19.66 12.67 10.51
N ALA A 221 -20.05 12.71 9.23
CA ALA A 221 -20.99 11.75 8.66
C ALA A 221 -20.25 10.56 8.01
N THR A 222 -20.72 9.35 8.28
CA THR A 222 -20.17 8.15 7.64
C THR A 222 -20.54 8.10 6.16
N THR A 223 -19.55 7.87 5.32
CA THR A 223 -19.72 7.60 3.88
C THR A 223 -19.24 6.19 3.59
N THR A 224 -20.11 5.35 3.03
CA THR A 224 -19.77 4.00 2.60
C THR A 224 -19.41 3.99 1.12
N LEU A 225 -18.45 3.14 0.76
CA LEU A 225 -18.16 2.79 -0.62
C LEU A 225 -18.90 1.51 -0.97
N ASP A 226 -19.95 1.64 -1.78
CA ASP A 226 -20.82 0.51 -2.09
C ASP A 226 -20.23 -0.40 -3.17
N THR A 227 -19.59 0.18 -4.20
CA THR A 227 -18.92 -0.59 -5.26
C THR A 227 -17.57 0.03 -5.63
N ALA A 228 -16.56 -0.82 -5.78
CA ALA A 228 -15.26 -0.46 -6.36
C ALA A 228 -14.91 -1.54 -7.39
N THR A 229 -14.78 -1.15 -8.65
CA THR A 229 -14.38 -2.05 -9.74
C THR A 229 -13.17 -1.47 -10.44
N PHE A 230 -12.06 -2.19 -10.39
CA PHE A 230 -10.85 -1.84 -11.12
C PHE A 230 -10.75 -2.77 -12.31
N THR A 231 -10.87 -2.20 -13.51
CA THR A 231 -10.60 -2.94 -14.74
C THR A 231 -9.11 -2.92 -14.98
N MET A 232 -8.50 -4.10 -14.92
CA MET A 232 -7.10 -4.24 -15.27
C MET A 232 -6.96 -4.02 -16.78
N PRO A 233 -5.99 -3.22 -17.25
CA PRO A 233 -5.72 -3.15 -18.68
C PRO A 233 -5.43 -4.57 -19.17
N SER A 234 -6.11 -5.01 -20.24
CA SER A 234 -5.72 -6.25 -20.91
C SER A 234 -4.28 -6.06 -21.37
N THR A 235 -3.41 -6.97 -20.95
CA THR A 235 -2.00 -7.03 -21.37
C THR A 235 -1.86 -6.86 -22.88
#